data_AF-V5WHB3-F1
#
_entry.id   AF-V5WHB3-F1
#
_cell.length_a   1.000
_cell.length_b   1.000
_cell.length_c   1.000
_cell.angle_alpha   90.00
_cell.angle_beta   90.00
_cell.angle_gamma   90.00
#
_symmetry.space_group_name_H-M   'P 1'
#
loop_
_entity.id
_entity.type
_entity.pdbx_description
1 polymer ?
#
loop_
_entity_poly.entity_id
_entity_poly.type
_entity_poly.pdbx_seq_one_letter_code
_entity_poly.pdbx_strand_id
1 'polypeptide(L)'
;MGQIGSFVPAESARLGIADRIFCRVGASDNLARGESTFLVEMNETAHILRQATRQSLVIMDEVGRGTSTQDGLSIAWAVSDYILDHLQCRTFFATHFHELSDLKHKGMVNLSLQVSEEDGEILFLNKVIEGPSNNSYGIHVAQIAGIPDEVIFRAGEILDQIQQSSSGLNISANSSNRKGSRKMASGGFQRGLFGQDEMVLQEIKHLDLNTCTPIEALNHLSRMQKHLKE
;
A
#
# COMPACT_ATOMS: atom_id res chain seq x y z
N MET A 1 -8.54 12.27 28.47
CA MET A 1 -9.71 11.84 29.27
C MET A 1 -9.32 10.82 30.35
N GLY A 2 -8.80 9.63 30.00
CA GLY A 2 -8.42 8.63 31.00
C GLY A 2 -7.40 9.11 32.05
N GLN A 3 -6.26 9.67 31.63
CA GLN A 3 -5.20 10.14 32.55
C GLN A 3 -5.55 11.37 33.38
N ILE A 4 -6.63 12.11 33.04
CA ILE A 4 -7.11 13.25 33.84
C ILE A 4 -8.19 12.84 34.85
N GLY A 5 -8.50 11.54 34.96
CA GLY A 5 -9.50 11.01 35.89
C GLY A 5 -10.95 11.15 35.43
N SER A 6 -11.21 11.43 34.15
CA SER A 6 -12.56 11.53 33.59
C SER A 6 -12.99 10.23 32.92
N PHE A 7 -14.30 10.03 32.77
CA PHE A 7 -14.86 8.96 31.94
C PHE A 7 -14.36 9.05 30.50
N VAL A 8 -14.35 7.92 29.80
CA VAL A 8 -13.96 7.83 28.38
C VAL A 8 -15.15 7.35 27.55
N PRO A 9 -15.32 7.83 26.31
CA PRO A 9 -16.45 7.48 25.45
C PRO A 9 -16.24 6.10 24.83
N ALA A 10 -16.43 5.04 25.62
CA ALA A 10 -16.36 3.65 25.19
C ALA A 10 -17.25 2.78 26.08
N GLU A 11 -17.70 1.63 25.57
CA GLU A 11 -18.40 0.63 26.37
C GLU A 11 -17.49 0.06 27.47
N SER A 12 -16.22 -0.19 27.13
CA SER A 12 -15.15 -0.52 28.08
C SER A 12 -13.79 -0.04 27.57
N ALA A 13 -12.85 0.26 28.47
CA ALA A 13 -11.52 0.70 28.09
C ALA A 13 -10.45 0.28 29.10
N ARG A 14 -9.34 -0.29 28.61
CA ARG A 14 -8.11 -0.52 29.39
C ARG A 14 -6.99 0.31 28.78
N LEU A 15 -6.62 1.40 29.45
CA LEU A 15 -5.65 2.37 28.94
C LEU A 15 -4.33 2.27 29.71
N GLY A 16 -3.22 2.06 28.99
CA GLY A 16 -1.88 2.22 29.55
C GLY A 16 -1.51 3.70 29.69
N ILE A 17 -0.76 4.06 30.72
CA ILE A 17 -0.29 5.43 30.94
C ILE A 17 0.70 5.81 29.84
N ALA A 18 0.46 6.93 29.16
CA ALA A 18 1.43 7.55 28.26
C ALA A 18 2.20 8.64 29.01
N ASP A 19 3.53 8.65 28.86
CA ASP A 19 4.37 9.74 29.36
C ASP A 19 4.23 10.99 28.50
N ARG A 20 4.08 10.82 27.18
CA ARG A 20 3.88 11.86 26.18
C ARG A 20 2.96 11.37 25.06
N ILE A 21 2.19 12.30 24.49
CA ILE A 21 1.38 12.07 23.30
C ILE A 21 1.95 12.94 22.19
N PHE A 22 2.44 12.30 21.13
CA PHE A 22 2.93 12.95 19.93
C PHE A 22 1.88 12.81 18.82
N CYS A 23 1.64 13.90 18.12
CA CYS A 23 0.66 13.95 17.06
C CYS A 23 1.24 14.70 15.88
N ARG A 24 1.44 13.98 14.78
CA ARG A 24 1.62 14.55 13.45
C ARG A 24 0.33 14.27 12.69
N VAL A 25 -0.61 15.19 12.81
CA VAL A 25 -1.84 15.19 12.00
C VAL A 25 -1.78 16.46 11.18
N GLY A 26 -2.00 16.34 9.87
CA GLY A 26 -1.96 17.46 8.93
C GLY A 26 -3.02 18.50 9.28
N ALA A 27 -2.72 19.40 10.21
CA ALA A 27 -3.54 20.58 10.45
C ALA A 27 -3.26 21.54 9.30
N SER A 28 -4.20 21.58 8.34
CA SER A 28 -4.44 22.65 7.38
C SER A 28 -3.28 23.64 7.24
N ASP A 29 -2.46 23.40 6.21
CA ASP A 29 -1.41 24.27 5.68
C ASP A 29 -1.31 25.62 6.40
N ASN A 30 -0.49 25.67 7.45
CA ASN A 30 -0.10 26.93 8.03
C ASN A 30 0.96 27.57 7.11
N LEU A 31 0.52 27.97 5.92
CA LEU A 31 1.27 28.66 4.87
C LEU A 31 1.80 30.03 5.35
N ALA A 32 1.47 30.43 6.57
CA ALA A 32 1.77 31.72 7.18
C ALA A 32 3.26 31.92 7.55
N ARG A 33 4.13 30.90 7.42
CA ARG A 33 5.56 31.01 7.82
C ARG A 33 6.58 30.95 6.69
N GLY A 34 6.18 30.74 5.44
CA GLY A 34 7.11 30.71 4.30
C GLY A 34 8.10 29.54 4.30
N GLU A 35 7.96 28.57 5.22
CA GLU A 35 8.73 27.32 5.23
C GLU A 35 8.04 26.28 4.35
N SER A 36 8.81 25.42 3.69
CA SER A 36 8.28 24.28 2.94
C SER A 36 7.45 23.40 3.87
N THR A 37 6.22 23.07 3.48
CA THR A 37 5.31 22.20 4.24
C THR A 37 5.96 20.84 4.53
N PHE A 38 6.77 20.34 3.59
CA PHE A 38 7.54 19.12 3.76
C PHE A 38 8.67 19.27 4.81
N LEU A 39 9.35 20.41 4.85
CA LEU A 39 10.38 20.65 5.87
C LEU A 39 9.78 20.70 7.29
N VAL A 40 8.62 21.34 7.44
CA VAL A 40 7.88 21.37 8.71
C VAL A 40 7.50 19.95 9.13
N GLU A 41 6.96 19.16 8.20
CA GLU A 41 6.62 17.76 8.42
C GLU A 41 7.83 16.92 8.86
N MET A 42 8.99 17.11 8.21
CA MET A 42 10.22 16.41 8.56
C MET A 42 10.77 16.83 9.92
N ASN A 43 10.66 18.12 10.27
CA ASN A 43 11.07 18.62 11.58
C ASN A 43 10.19 18.06 12.71
N GLU A 44 8.87 17.98 12.49
CA GLU A 44 7.93 17.37 13.43
C GLU A 44 8.22 15.87 13.59
N THR A 45 8.39 15.15 12.47
CA THR A 45 8.78 13.73 12.48
C THR A 45 10.08 13.53 13.26
N ALA A 46 11.10 14.33 12.99
CA ALA A 46 12.38 14.24 13.67
C ALA A 46 12.27 14.60 15.17
N HIS A 47 11.40 15.53 15.54
CA HIS A 47 11.12 15.84 16.94
C HIS A 47 10.48 14.65 17.68
N ILE A 48 9.49 14.00 17.06
CA ILE A 48 8.85 12.79 17.60
C ILE A 48 9.90 11.70 17.80
N LEU A 49 10.70 11.39 16.79
CA LEU A 49 11.69 10.31 16.85
C LEU A 49 12.77 10.55 17.91
N ARG A 50 13.15 11.81 18.16
CA ARG A 50 14.15 12.15 19.18
C ARG A 50 13.62 12.12 20.61
N GLN A 51 12.33 12.40 20.81
CA GLN A 51 11.76 12.60 22.15
C GLN A 51 10.82 11.50 22.61
N ALA A 52 10.28 10.70 21.69
CA ALA A 52 9.43 9.59 22.02
C ALA A 52 10.19 8.57 22.88
N THR A 53 9.49 8.04 23.88
CA THR A 53 9.97 6.94 24.70
C THR A 53 9.10 5.72 24.46
N ARG A 54 9.52 4.56 24.96
CA ARG A 54 8.70 3.33 24.91
C ARG A 54 7.29 3.48 25.51
N GLN A 55 7.09 4.41 26.43
CA GLN A 55 5.77 4.64 27.05
C GLN A 55 4.91 5.65 26.27
N SER A 56 5.47 6.31 25.27
CA SER A 56 4.76 7.35 24.52
C SER A 56 3.67 6.75 23.63
N LEU A 57 2.68 7.59 23.33
CA LEU A 57 1.68 7.36 22.28
C LEU A 57 2.02 8.28 21.11
N VAL A 58 2.20 7.70 19.92
CA VAL A 58 2.52 8.43 18.70
C VAL A 58 1.37 8.26 17.70
N ILE A 59 0.95 9.35 17.08
CA ILE A 59 -0.02 9.37 15.99
C ILE A 59 0.66 10.05 14.82
N MET A 60 0.84 9.34 13.72
CA MET A 60 1.42 9.84 12.48
C MET A 60 0.40 9.70 11.36
N ASP A 61 0.17 10.80 10.65
CA ASP A 61 -0.75 10.87 9.54
C ASP A 61 0.04 11.29 8.29
N GLU A 62 0.18 10.34 7.37
CA GLU A 62 0.59 10.59 5.99
C GLU A 62 1.96 11.23 5.83
N VAL A 63 2.91 10.71 6.59
CA VAL A 63 4.33 11.06 6.50
C VAL A 63 4.85 10.70 5.10
N GLY A 64 5.57 11.62 4.46
CA GLY A 64 6.16 11.47 3.14
C GLY A 64 5.33 12.05 1.99
N ARG A 65 4.16 12.66 2.25
CA ARG A 65 3.27 13.14 1.17
C ARG A 65 3.80 14.37 0.42
N GLY A 66 4.60 15.22 1.08
CA GLY A 66 5.08 16.49 0.52
C GLY A 66 6.28 16.40 -0.44
N THR A 67 6.65 15.21 -0.89
CA THR A 67 7.84 14.95 -1.74
C THR A 67 7.54 13.94 -2.84
N SER A 68 8.56 13.50 -3.59
CA SER A 68 8.43 12.43 -4.58
C SER A 68 7.88 11.16 -3.93
N THR A 69 7.06 10.39 -4.65
CA THR A 69 6.43 9.17 -4.12
C THR A 69 7.47 8.17 -3.59
N GLN A 70 8.61 8.04 -4.29
CA GLN A 70 9.69 7.13 -3.89
C GLN A 70 10.43 7.60 -2.64
N ASP A 71 10.74 8.91 -2.54
CA ASP A 71 11.38 9.46 -1.34
C ASP A 71 10.43 9.40 -0.15
N GLY A 72 9.16 9.75 -0.36
CA GLY A 72 8.11 9.71 0.64
C GLY A 72 7.93 8.31 1.22
N LEU A 73 7.79 7.30 0.35
CA LEU A 73 7.71 5.90 0.72
C LEU A 73 8.95 5.47 1.51
N SER A 74 10.15 5.78 1.01
CA SER A 74 11.43 5.38 1.64
C SER A 74 11.59 5.98 3.04
N ILE A 75 11.21 7.25 3.21
CA ILE A 75 11.24 7.92 4.51
C ILE A 75 10.20 7.29 5.45
N ALA A 76 8.96 7.14 5.00
CA ALA A 76 7.88 6.55 5.81
C ALA A 76 8.24 5.13 6.28
N TRP A 77 8.87 4.34 5.40
CA TRP A 77 9.38 3.01 5.71
C TRP A 77 10.46 3.06 6.79
N ALA A 78 11.50 3.86 6.59
CA ALA A 78 12.61 3.98 7.55
C ALA A 78 12.16 4.50 8.92
N VAL A 79 11.18 5.42 8.94
CA VAL A 79 10.54 5.91 10.17
C VAL A 79 9.81 4.77 10.88
N SER A 80 9.04 3.97 10.13
CA SER A 80 8.31 2.81 10.67
C SER A 80 9.25 1.78 11.28
N ASP A 81 10.31 1.40 10.55
CA ASP A 81 11.35 0.49 11.04
C ASP A 81 12.00 1.02 12.33
N TYR A 82 12.34 2.32 12.36
CA TYR A 82 12.96 2.92 13.55
C TYR A 82 12.03 2.87 14.77
N ILE A 83 10.73 3.15 14.58
CA ILE A 83 9.74 3.07 15.65
C ILE A 83 9.62 1.63 16.15
N LEU A 84 9.56 0.65 15.24
CA LEU A 84 9.38 -0.76 15.57
C LEU A 84 10.59 -1.39 16.28
N ASP A 85 11.80 -1.05 15.85
CA ASP A 85 13.03 -1.67 16.36
C ASP A 85 13.61 -0.93 17.57
N HIS A 86 13.57 0.42 17.57
CA HIS A 86 14.26 1.22 18.57
C HIS A 86 13.31 1.81 19.63
N LEU A 87 12.22 2.46 19.21
CA LEU A 87 11.35 3.16 20.16
C LEU A 87 10.38 2.21 20.87
N GLN A 88 9.82 1.26 20.13
CA GLN A 88 8.85 0.26 20.60
C GLN A 88 7.67 0.90 21.36
N CYS A 89 7.30 2.12 20.96
CA CYS A 89 6.19 2.87 21.53
C CYS A 89 4.87 2.49 20.87
N ARG A 90 3.75 2.91 21.47
CA ARG A 90 2.43 2.68 20.89
C ARG A 90 2.22 3.69 19.76
N THR A 91 2.02 3.21 18.54
CA THR A 91 1.96 4.08 17.37
C THR A 91 0.76 3.76 16.50
N PHE A 92 0.01 4.80 16.11
CA PHE A 92 -0.89 4.77 14.96
C PHE A 92 -0.20 5.44 13.79
N PHE A 93 -0.10 4.74 12.67
CA PHE A 93 0.49 5.24 11.44
C PHE A 93 -0.54 5.13 10.32
N ALA A 94 -1.16 6.25 9.96
CA ALA A 94 -2.08 6.34 8.83
C ALA A 94 -1.29 6.70 7.57
N THR A 95 -1.51 5.98 6.47
CA THR A 95 -0.78 6.19 5.23
C THR A 95 -1.57 5.75 4.00
N HIS A 96 -1.32 6.42 2.88
CA HIS A 96 -1.75 6.01 1.54
C HIS A 96 -0.74 5.08 0.83
N PHE A 97 0.44 4.84 1.42
CA PHE A 97 1.44 3.93 0.86
C PHE A 97 1.03 2.47 1.12
N HIS A 98 0.50 1.80 0.11
CA HIS A 98 0.12 0.39 0.20
C HIS A 98 1.34 -0.51 0.42
N GLU A 99 2.48 -0.14 -0.12
CA GLU A 99 3.75 -0.86 -0.01
C GLU A 99 4.21 -0.97 1.45
N LEU A 100 3.90 0.02 2.31
CA LEU A 100 4.22 -0.05 3.75
C LEU A 100 3.55 -1.25 4.43
N SER A 101 2.41 -1.72 3.91
CA SER A 101 1.69 -2.86 4.49
C SER A 101 2.42 -4.20 4.29
N ASP A 102 3.39 -4.25 3.38
CA ASP A 102 4.26 -5.40 3.18
C ASP A 102 5.33 -5.55 4.25
N LEU A 103 5.57 -4.51 5.05
CA LEU A 103 6.47 -4.57 6.20
C LEU A 103 6.02 -5.69 7.16
N LYS A 104 6.90 -6.66 7.43
CA LYS A 104 6.60 -7.77 8.34
C LYS A 104 7.37 -7.61 9.63
N HIS A 105 6.67 -7.15 10.68
CA HIS A 105 7.24 -7.02 12.02
C HIS A 105 6.27 -7.53 13.09
N LYS A 106 6.77 -8.21 14.12
CA LYS A 106 5.93 -8.81 15.18
C LYS A 106 5.17 -7.79 16.02
N GLY A 107 5.70 -6.56 16.09
CA GLY A 107 5.08 -5.43 16.77
C GLY A 107 4.13 -4.61 15.89
N MET A 108 3.86 -5.05 14.67
CA MET A 108 3.02 -4.35 13.69
C MET A 108 1.75 -5.15 13.40
N VAL A 109 0.65 -4.44 13.23
CA VAL A 109 -0.62 -4.98 12.73
C VAL A 109 -1.14 -4.03 11.66
N ASN A 110 -1.55 -4.58 10.52
CA ASN A 110 -2.22 -3.81 9.49
C ASN A 110 -3.70 -3.68 9.84
N LEU A 111 -4.21 -2.45 9.77
CA LEU A 111 -5.60 -2.12 9.94
C LEU A 111 -6.05 -1.28 8.75
N SER A 112 -7.31 -1.45 8.35
CA SER A 112 -7.93 -0.67 7.28
C SER A 112 -9.36 -0.29 7.63
N LEU A 113 -9.92 0.69 6.94
CA LEU A 113 -11.34 1.03 7.05
C LEU A 113 -12.13 0.16 6.08
N GLN A 114 -13.18 -0.47 6.59
CA GLN A 114 -14.05 -1.33 5.81
C GLN A 114 -14.84 -0.51 4.79
N VAL A 115 -14.79 -0.99 3.55
CA VAL A 115 -15.53 -0.46 2.41
C VAL A 115 -16.45 -1.55 1.89
N SER A 116 -17.69 -1.20 1.55
CA SER A 116 -18.65 -2.08 0.89
C SER A 116 -18.89 -1.60 -0.54
N GLU A 117 -18.92 -2.52 -1.49
CA GLU A 117 -19.28 -2.25 -2.88
C GLU A 117 -20.62 -2.94 -3.15
N GLU A 118 -21.65 -2.17 -3.44
CA GLU A 118 -22.98 -2.68 -3.82
C GLU A 118 -23.44 -1.95 -5.08
N ASP A 119 -23.80 -2.69 -6.13
CA ASP A 119 -24.33 -2.14 -7.41
C ASP A 119 -23.47 -1.05 -8.07
N GLY A 120 -22.15 -1.07 -7.86
CA GLY A 120 -21.22 -0.06 -8.38
C GLY A 120 -21.10 1.19 -7.51
N GLU A 121 -21.82 1.24 -6.39
CA GLU A 121 -21.67 2.28 -5.38
C GLU A 121 -20.74 1.82 -4.24
N ILE A 122 -19.90 2.75 -3.78
CA ILE A 122 -18.95 2.50 -2.69
C ILE A 122 -19.47 3.15 -1.41
N LEU A 123 -19.65 2.34 -0.36
CA LEU A 123 -20.07 2.77 0.95
C LEU A 123 -18.93 2.66 1.97
N PHE A 124 -18.58 3.79 2.59
CA PHE A 124 -17.59 3.85 3.68
C PHE A 124 -18.27 3.53 5.02
N LEU A 125 -17.95 2.37 5.60
CA LEU A 125 -18.62 1.87 6.81
C LEU A 125 -18.05 2.45 8.12
N ASN A 126 -16.99 3.27 8.06
CA ASN A 126 -16.27 3.83 9.21
C ASN A 126 -15.86 2.78 10.26
N LYS A 127 -15.69 1.52 9.84
CA LYS A 127 -15.36 0.39 10.70
C LYS A 127 -13.93 -0.03 10.44
N VAL A 128 -13.11 -0.05 11.49
CA VAL A 128 -11.73 -0.55 11.40
C VAL A 128 -11.75 -2.08 11.39
N ILE A 129 -11.04 -2.67 10.44
CA ILE A 129 -10.86 -4.12 10.29
C ILE A 129 -9.37 -4.48 10.22
N GLU A 130 -9.02 -5.70 10.59
CA GLU A 130 -7.67 -6.22 10.46
C GLU A 130 -7.36 -6.58 9.00
N GLY A 131 -6.13 -6.27 8.58
CA GLY A 131 -5.63 -6.48 7.22
C GLY A 131 -5.36 -5.17 6.49
N PRO A 132 -4.48 -5.21 5.45
CA PRO A 132 -4.24 -4.07 4.59
C PRO A 132 -5.49 -3.73 3.76
N SER A 133 -5.56 -2.50 3.22
CA SER A 133 -6.55 -2.19 2.20
C SER A 133 -6.18 -2.89 0.89
N ASN A 134 -7.16 -3.53 0.25
CA ASN A 134 -6.95 -4.23 -1.01
C ASN A 134 -6.96 -3.30 -2.23
N ASN A 135 -7.59 -2.13 -2.13
CA ASN A 135 -7.84 -1.24 -3.26
C ASN A 135 -7.59 0.23 -2.89
N SER A 136 -7.32 1.03 -3.93
CA SER A 136 -7.36 2.49 -3.88
C SER A 136 -8.65 2.99 -4.50
N TYR A 137 -9.39 3.81 -3.75
CA TYR A 137 -10.73 4.26 -4.14
C TYR A 137 -10.75 5.71 -4.64
N GLY A 138 -9.60 6.27 -5.03
CA GLY A 138 -9.48 7.69 -5.39
C GLY A 138 -10.44 8.14 -6.50
N ILE A 139 -10.58 7.35 -7.57
CA ILE A 139 -11.49 7.66 -8.69
C ILE A 139 -12.97 7.57 -8.23
N HIS A 140 -13.31 6.60 -7.39
CA HIS A 140 -14.67 6.48 -6.85
C HIS A 140 -15.03 7.62 -5.89
N VAL A 141 -14.08 8.06 -5.05
CA VAL A 141 -14.27 9.26 -4.21
C VAL A 141 -14.50 10.50 -5.08
N ALA A 142 -13.81 10.62 -6.21
CA ALA A 142 -14.05 11.69 -7.18
C ALA A 142 -15.46 11.63 -7.79
N GLN A 143 -15.98 10.43 -8.09
CA GLN A 143 -17.35 10.25 -8.57
C GLN A 143 -18.39 10.68 -7.52
N ILE A 144 -18.21 10.27 -6.26
CA ILE A 144 -19.06 10.69 -5.14
C ILE A 144 -19.00 12.21 -4.92
N ALA A 145 -17.84 12.84 -5.14
CA ALA A 145 -17.65 14.28 -5.07
C ALA A 145 -18.34 15.05 -6.22
N GLY A 146 -18.91 14.36 -7.20
CA GLY A 146 -19.62 14.95 -8.32
C GLY A 146 -18.71 15.44 -9.45
N ILE A 147 -17.51 14.87 -9.58
CA ILE A 147 -16.66 15.11 -10.76
C ILE A 147 -17.37 14.52 -11.99
N PRO A 148 -17.43 15.24 -13.14
CA PRO A 148 -18.17 14.77 -14.32
C PRO A 148 -17.75 13.38 -14.81
N ASP A 149 -18.71 12.58 -15.25
CA ASP A 149 -18.50 11.18 -15.69
C ASP A 149 -17.44 11.07 -16.81
N GLU A 150 -17.37 12.05 -17.72
CA GLU A 150 -16.35 12.10 -18.77
C GLU A 150 -14.92 12.17 -18.21
N VAL A 151 -14.74 12.90 -17.09
CA VAL A 151 -13.46 13.01 -16.39
C VAL A 151 -13.15 11.73 -15.62
N ILE A 152 -14.15 11.12 -14.98
CA ILE A 152 -14.01 9.83 -14.28
C ILE A 152 -13.61 8.73 -15.24
N PHE A 153 -14.30 8.61 -16.37
CA PHE A 153 -13.99 7.65 -17.41
C PHE A 153 -12.56 7.82 -17.93
N ARG A 154 -12.17 9.07 -18.23
CA ARG A 154 -10.82 9.38 -18.68
C ARG A 154 -9.74 9.09 -17.63
N ALA A 155 -10.03 9.37 -16.35
CA ALA A 155 -9.11 9.06 -15.26
C ALA A 155 -8.89 7.54 -15.13
N GLY A 156 -9.92 6.72 -15.33
CA GLY A 156 -9.83 5.27 -15.40
C GLY A 156 -8.89 4.80 -16.52
N GLU A 157 -9.08 5.30 -17.74
CA GLU A 157 -8.20 4.95 -18.88
C GLU A 157 -6.72 5.29 -18.62
N ILE A 158 -6.46 6.44 -17.99
CA ILE A 158 -5.10 6.88 -17.66
C ILE A 158 -4.49 5.98 -16.59
N LEU A 159 -5.26 5.59 -15.57
CA LEU A 159 -4.78 4.71 -14.51
C LEU A 159 -4.34 3.36 -15.08
N ASP A 160 -5.13 2.77 -15.97
CA ASP A 160 -4.82 1.50 -16.63
C ASP A 160 -3.51 1.60 -17.44
N GLN A 161 -3.31 2.71 -18.16
CA GLN A 161 -2.08 2.97 -18.92
C GLN A 161 -0.85 3.09 -18.03
N ILE A 162 -0.97 3.77 -16.90
CA ILE A 162 0.13 3.91 -15.92
C ILE A 162 0.49 2.54 -15.35
N GLN A 163 -0.50 1.74 -14.95
CA GLN A 163 -0.26 0.41 -14.38
C GLN A 163 0.43 -0.54 -15.37
N GLN A 164 0.02 -0.53 -16.64
CA GLN A 164 0.68 -1.31 -17.70
C GLN A 164 2.13 -0.87 -17.92
N SER A 165 2.40 0.44 -17.84
CA SER A 165 3.75 0.99 -18.01
C SER A 165 4.66 0.70 -16.81
N SER A 166 4.13 0.72 -15.58
CA SER A 166 4.87 0.41 -14.36
C SER A 166 5.23 -1.07 -14.24
N SER A 167 4.46 -1.96 -14.86
CA SER A 167 4.72 -3.41 -14.90
C SER A 167 6.01 -3.80 -15.65
N GLY A 168 6.62 -2.86 -16.39
CA GLY A 168 7.89 -3.02 -17.09
C GLY A 168 9.15 -2.71 -16.25
N LEU A 169 9.01 -2.24 -15.01
CA LEU A 169 10.12 -1.84 -14.15
C LEU A 169 10.27 -2.81 -12.97
N ASN A 170 10.79 -4.01 -13.26
CA ASN A 170 11.35 -4.89 -12.24
C ASN A 170 12.53 -4.20 -11.56
N ILE A 171 12.29 -3.61 -10.39
CA ILE A 171 13.34 -3.21 -9.46
C ILE A 171 14.03 -4.48 -9.00
N SER A 172 15.19 -4.75 -9.59
CA SER A 172 16.16 -5.69 -9.04
C SER A 172 16.59 -5.17 -7.67
N ALA A 173 15.98 -5.71 -6.61
CA ALA A 173 16.49 -5.63 -5.26
C ALA A 173 17.82 -6.40 -5.18
N ASN A 174 18.89 -5.78 -5.67
CA ASN A 174 20.25 -6.28 -5.52
C ASN A 174 20.77 -5.83 -4.16
N SER A 175 20.20 -6.39 -3.10
CA SER A 175 20.77 -6.34 -1.75
C SER A 175 21.75 -7.50 -1.63
N SER A 176 23.03 -7.14 -1.64
CA SER A 176 24.18 -7.85 -1.10
C SER A 176 23.91 -9.22 -0.46
N ASN A 177 24.53 -10.27 -0.99
CA ASN A 177 24.90 -11.39 -0.12
C ASN A 177 26.34 -11.85 -0.29
N ARG A 178 26.98 -11.88 0.88
CA ARG A 178 28.28 -12.47 1.17
C ARG A 178 28.21 -13.98 0.92
N LYS A 179 29.36 -14.53 0.52
CA LYS A 179 29.63 -15.96 0.44
C LYS A 179 29.30 -16.67 1.76
N GLY A 180 28.61 -17.80 1.69
CA GLY A 180 28.50 -18.76 2.80
C GLY A 180 27.48 -19.86 2.54
N SER A 181 27.96 -21.07 2.24
CA SER A 181 27.20 -22.27 1.87
C SER A 181 26.28 -22.83 2.98
N ARG A 182 25.09 -23.32 2.62
CA ARG A 182 24.59 -24.69 2.97
C ARG A 182 23.28 -25.05 2.26
N LYS A 183 23.16 -26.34 1.94
CA LYS A 183 22.12 -27.02 1.15
C LYS A 183 20.84 -27.35 1.94
N MET A 184 19.72 -27.37 1.19
CA MET A 184 18.57 -28.30 1.19
C MET A 184 17.39 -28.13 2.19
N ALA A 185 16.25 -27.72 1.58
CA ALA A 185 14.94 -28.40 1.49
C ALA A 185 13.86 -28.26 2.59
N SER A 186 12.76 -27.56 2.23
CA SER A 186 11.31 -27.79 2.45
C SER A 186 10.59 -26.45 2.65
N GLY A 187 9.45 -26.06 2.05
CA GLY A 187 8.55 -26.59 1.04
C GLY A 187 7.25 -25.74 1.08
N GLY A 188 6.80 -25.19 -0.06
CA GLY A 188 5.50 -24.52 -0.31
C GLY A 188 5.35 -23.12 0.34
N PHE A 189 4.94 -22.04 -0.30
CA PHE A 189 4.07 -21.78 -1.45
C PHE A 189 4.52 -20.45 -2.06
N GLN A 190 5.14 -20.46 -3.24
CA GLN A 190 5.24 -19.33 -4.17
C GLN A 190 5.82 -19.88 -5.47
N ARG A 191 4.94 -20.43 -6.29
CA ARG A 191 5.25 -20.87 -7.65
C ARG A 191 4.18 -20.28 -8.56
N GLY A 192 4.58 -19.36 -9.42
CA GLY A 192 3.88 -18.94 -10.63
C GLY A 192 2.62 -18.09 -10.45
N LEU A 193 2.78 -16.77 -10.32
CA LEU A 193 1.71 -15.80 -10.64
C LEU A 193 1.96 -15.25 -12.04
N PHE A 194 1.88 -16.16 -13.01
CA PHE A 194 1.50 -16.05 -14.44
C PHE A 194 1.96 -17.38 -15.06
N GLY A 195 1.11 -18.40 -14.96
CA GLY A 195 1.39 -19.70 -15.57
C GLY A 195 1.49 -19.55 -17.08
N GLN A 196 2.42 -20.26 -17.72
CA GLN A 196 2.49 -20.37 -19.19
C GLN A 196 1.11 -20.72 -19.79
N ASP A 197 0.28 -21.42 -19.00
CA ASP A 197 -1.11 -21.76 -19.31
C ASP A 197 -2.00 -20.54 -19.58
N GLU A 198 -1.82 -19.43 -18.84
CA GLU A 198 -2.68 -18.25 -18.95
C GLU A 198 -2.35 -17.42 -20.21
N MET A 199 -1.10 -17.42 -20.64
CA MET A 199 -0.69 -16.83 -21.92
C MET A 199 -1.32 -17.57 -23.10
N VAL A 200 -1.32 -18.91 -23.05
CA VAL A 200 -1.97 -19.73 -24.09
C VAL A 200 -3.49 -19.54 -24.09
N LEU A 201 -4.10 -19.40 -22.90
CA LEU A 201 -5.53 -19.14 -22.75
C LEU A 201 -5.96 -17.79 -23.36
N GLN A 202 -5.16 -16.75 -23.18
CA GLN A 202 -5.38 -15.45 -23.81
C GLN A 202 -5.21 -15.53 -25.34
N GLU A 203 -4.20 -16.26 -25.82
CA GLU A 203 -3.98 -16.43 -27.26
C GLU A 203 -5.14 -17.17 -27.93
N ILE A 204 -5.73 -18.18 -27.27
CA ILE A 204 -6.94 -18.86 -27.76
C ILE A 204 -8.16 -17.93 -27.77
N LYS A 205 -8.36 -17.12 -26.71
CA LYS A 205 -9.51 -16.20 -26.62
C LYS A 205 -9.52 -15.14 -27.72
N HIS A 206 -8.34 -14.74 -28.19
CA HIS A 206 -8.19 -13.69 -29.21
C HIS A 206 -8.02 -14.25 -30.63
N LEU A 207 -7.91 -15.57 -30.81
CA LEU A 207 -7.79 -16.17 -32.13
C LEU A 207 -9.19 -16.37 -32.75
N ASP A 208 -9.47 -15.63 -33.82
CA ASP A 208 -10.68 -15.81 -34.61
C ASP A 208 -10.49 -16.91 -35.68
N LEU A 209 -11.14 -18.04 -35.44
CA LEU A 209 -11.06 -19.22 -36.31
C LEU A 209 -11.72 -19.01 -37.69
N ASN A 210 -12.61 -18.02 -37.84
CA ASN A 210 -13.34 -17.80 -39.09
C ASN A 210 -12.52 -17.02 -40.12
N THR A 211 -11.49 -16.33 -39.68
CA THR A 211 -10.63 -15.48 -40.53
C THR A 211 -9.26 -16.08 -40.79
N CYS A 212 -8.92 -17.18 -40.10
CA CYS A 212 -7.62 -17.82 -40.17
C CYS A 212 -7.57 -18.88 -41.29
N THR A 213 -6.49 -18.93 -42.06
CA THR A 213 -6.30 -20.01 -43.05
C THR A 213 -5.93 -21.33 -42.35
N PRO A 214 -6.23 -22.50 -42.95
CA PRO A 214 -5.93 -23.79 -42.31
C PRO A 214 -4.45 -23.99 -41.94
N ILE A 215 -3.52 -23.38 -42.69
CA ILE A 215 -2.08 -23.44 -42.43
C ILE A 215 -1.70 -22.54 -41.24
N GLU A 216 -2.29 -21.36 -41.12
CA GLU A 216 -2.06 -20.45 -40.00
C GLU A 216 -2.59 -21.03 -38.69
N ALA A 217 -3.78 -21.63 -38.71
CA ALA A 217 -4.35 -22.31 -37.56
C ALA A 217 -3.44 -23.44 -37.05
N LEU A 218 -2.88 -24.25 -37.95
CA LEU A 218 -1.91 -25.30 -37.61
C LEU A 218 -0.61 -24.74 -37.02
N ASN A 219 -0.14 -23.58 -37.49
CA ASN A 219 1.05 -22.93 -36.96
C ASN A 219 0.82 -22.33 -35.57
N HIS A 220 -0.35 -21.74 -35.30
CA HIS A 220 -0.74 -21.27 -33.97
C HIS A 220 -0.82 -22.43 -32.97
N LEU A 221 -1.48 -23.53 -33.35
CA LEU A 221 -1.57 -24.73 -32.50
C LEU A 221 -0.18 -25.33 -32.20
N SER A 222 0.72 -25.36 -33.19
CA SER A 222 2.09 -25.85 -33.00
C SER A 222 2.89 -25.00 -32.01
N ARG A 223 2.75 -23.67 -32.06
CA ARG A 223 3.37 -22.75 -31.09
C ARG A 223 2.81 -22.93 -29.69
N MET A 224 1.50 -22.99 -29.54
CA MET A 224 0.84 -23.22 -28.26
C MET A 224 1.29 -24.56 -27.64
N GLN A 225 1.37 -25.62 -28.45
CA GLN A 225 1.83 -26.93 -27.97
C GLN A 225 3.30 -26.92 -27.53
N LYS A 226 4.14 -26.11 -28.17
CA LYS A 226 5.54 -25.94 -27.76
C LYS A 226 5.65 -25.19 -26.43
N HIS A 227 4.87 -24.12 -26.26
CA HIS A 227 4.82 -23.35 -25.01
C HIS A 227 4.29 -24.15 -23.82
N LEU A 228 3.45 -25.17 -24.04
CA LEU A 228 2.93 -26.05 -22.98
C LEU A 228 3.82 -27.28 -22.69
N LYS A 229 4.83 -27.56 -23.53
CA LYS A 229 5.72 -28.72 -23.35
C LYS A 229 7.08 -28.37 -22.75
N GLU A 230 7.45 -27.09 -22.71
CA GLU A 230 8.69 -26.56 -22.10
C GLU A 230 8.41 -26.01 -20.68
#